data_AF-A0A937NNE2-F1
#
_entry.id   AF-A0A937NNE2-F1
#
_cell.length_a   1.000
_cell.length_b   1.000
_cell.length_c   1.000
_cell.angle_alpha   90.00
_cell.angle_beta   90.00
_cell.angle_gamma   90.00
#
_symmetry.space_group_name_H-M   'P 1'
#
loop_
_entity.id
_entity.type
_entity.pdbx_description
1 polymer ?
#
loop_
_entity_poly.entity_id
_entity_poly.type
_entity_poly.pdbx_seq_one_letter_code
_entity_poly.pdbx_strand_id
1 'polypeptide(L)'
;MPDSILAEILQDIHTLATELQFYERKYGVLSETFFETYMSGEEPEDDAWVPDFAIWAGAYQTWLDRQREYRVAVRRLRERPDSLSRLIRVAAPSALQRKVEVSDEPARDSNRYSRA
;
A
#
# COMPACT_ATOMS: atom_id res chain seq x y z
N MET A 1 -13.37 -1.63 -12.53
CA MET A 1 -13.20 -2.88 -11.75
C MET A 1 -12.90 -2.48 -10.30
N PRO A 2 -13.73 -2.85 -9.30
CA PRO A 2 -13.57 -2.41 -7.91
C PRO A 2 -12.31 -2.97 -7.21
N ASP A 3 -11.70 -4.03 -7.75
CA ASP A 3 -10.48 -4.62 -7.19
C ASP A 3 -9.22 -3.75 -7.46
N SER A 4 -9.28 -2.84 -8.44
CA SER A 4 -8.15 -1.96 -8.83
C SER A 4 -7.84 -0.89 -7.79
N ILE A 5 -8.86 -0.38 -7.08
CA ILE A 5 -8.75 0.83 -6.24
C ILE A 5 -7.86 0.61 -5.02
N LEU A 6 -7.94 -0.56 -4.36
CA LEU A 6 -7.10 -0.82 -3.19
C LEU A 6 -5.64 -1.03 -3.58
N ALA A 7 -5.39 -1.69 -4.72
CA ALA A 7 -4.05 -1.88 -5.26
C ALA A 7 -3.43 -0.55 -5.71
N GLU A 8 -4.21 0.33 -6.33
CA GLU A 8 -3.81 1.70 -6.70
C GLU A 8 -3.42 2.51 -5.47
N ILE A 9 -4.30 2.58 -4.45
CA ILE A 9 -3.99 3.30 -3.20
C ILE A 9 -2.72 2.76 -2.54
N LEU A 10 -2.53 1.43 -2.53
CA LEU A 10 -1.34 0.82 -1.95
C LEU A 10 -0.07 1.17 -2.74
N GLN A 11 -0.16 1.16 -4.07
CA GLN A 11 0.94 1.56 -4.94
C GLN A 11 1.32 3.04 -4.73
N ASP A 12 0.32 3.92 -4.60
CA ASP A 12 0.52 5.33 -4.30
C ASP A 12 1.22 5.51 -2.94
N ILE A 13 0.75 4.80 -1.90
CA ILE A 13 1.38 4.83 -0.57
C ILE A 13 2.86 4.45 -0.64
N HIS A 14 3.21 3.39 -1.37
CA HIS A 14 4.61 2.95 -1.48
C HIS A 14 5.46 3.90 -2.32
N THR A 15 4.89 4.50 -3.35
CA THR A 15 5.57 5.48 -4.21
C THR A 15 5.89 6.73 -3.39
N LEU A 16 4.89 7.29 -2.71
CA LEU A 16 5.05 8.46 -1.84
C LEU A 16 5.99 8.17 -0.66
N ALA A 17 5.92 6.99 -0.05
CA ALA A 17 6.86 6.61 1.02
C ALA A 17 8.32 6.60 0.55
N THR A 18 8.58 6.18 -0.69
CA THR A 18 9.92 6.20 -1.28
C THR A 18 10.40 7.63 -1.53
N GLU A 19 9.50 8.51 -2.01
CA GLU A 19 9.78 9.93 -2.19
C GLU A 19 10.05 10.64 -0.87
N LEU A 20 9.25 10.39 0.17
CA LEU A 20 9.48 10.92 1.51
C LEU A 20 10.84 10.46 2.07
N GLN A 21 11.17 9.17 1.91
CA GLN A 21 12.44 8.63 2.36
C GLN A 21 13.66 9.30 1.70
N PHE A 22 13.52 9.80 0.46
CA PHE A 22 14.59 10.58 -0.18
C PHE A 22 14.89 11.86 0.62
N TYR A 23 13.87 12.61 1.00
CA TYR A 23 14.02 13.84 1.79
C TYR A 23 14.49 13.57 3.22
N GLU A 24 13.97 12.52 3.86
CA GLU A 24 14.42 12.11 5.20
C GLU A 24 15.91 11.79 5.22
N ARG A 25 16.43 11.13 4.18
CA ARG A 25 17.88 10.86 4.04
C ARG A 25 18.67 12.10 3.70
N LYS A 26 18.13 12.99 2.86
CA LYS A 26 18.79 14.24 2.44
C LYS A 26 19.02 15.17 3.63
N TYR A 27 18.06 15.27 4.54
CA TYR A 27 18.08 16.24 5.64
C TYR A 27 18.26 15.61 7.02
N GLY A 28 18.22 14.28 7.14
CA GLY A 28 18.55 13.56 8.36
C GLY A 28 17.47 13.58 9.44
N VAL A 29 16.22 13.90 9.10
CA VAL A 29 15.09 13.92 10.04
C VAL A 29 13.88 13.20 9.43
N LEU A 30 13.00 12.66 10.27
CA LEU A 30 11.80 11.95 9.82
C LEU A 30 10.75 12.92 9.29
N SER A 31 9.89 12.45 8.38
CA SER A 31 8.81 13.26 7.80
C SER A 31 7.83 13.78 8.87
N GLU A 32 7.62 13.03 9.95
CA GLU A 32 6.78 13.49 11.07
C GLU A 32 7.35 14.77 11.70
N THR A 33 8.66 14.79 11.98
CA THR A 33 9.35 15.96 12.54
C THR A 33 9.32 17.14 11.57
N PHE A 34 9.58 16.91 10.29
CA PHE A 34 9.41 17.94 9.25
C PHE A 34 8.01 18.55 9.27
N PHE A 35 6.99 17.72 9.44
CA PHE A 35 5.60 18.17 9.39
C PHE A 35 5.22 19.02 10.59
N GLU A 36 5.69 18.66 11.80
CA GLU A 36 5.47 19.47 13.00
C GLU A 36 6.03 20.89 12.82
N THR A 37 7.28 20.99 12.36
CA THR A 37 7.97 22.25 12.05
C THR A 37 7.25 23.06 10.96
N TYR A 38 6.84 22.40 9.88
CA TYR A 38 6.07 23.02 8.81
C TYR A 38 4.73 23.57 9.31
N MET A 39 4.01 22.82 10.15
CA MET A 39 2.73 23.23 10.72
C MET A 39 2.86 24.34 11.75
N SER A 40 4.01 24.49 12.42
CA SER A 40 4.29 25.63 13.30
C SER A 40 4.66 26.91 12.54
N GLY A 41 4.84 26.83 11.22
CA GLY A 41 5.24 27.97 10.38
C GLY A 41 6.72 28.33 10.52
N GLU A 42 7.55 27.38 10.95
CA GLU A 42 9.00 27.58 10.99
C GLU A 42 9.56 27.44 9.57
N GLU A 43 10.26 28.48 9.12
CA GLU A 43 10.86 28.54 7.79
C GLU A 43 12.23 27.84 7.79
N PRO A 44 12.63 27.20 6.68
CA PRO A 44 13.99 26.67 6.55
C PRO A 44 15.03 27.78 6.72
N GLU A 45 16.15 27.49 7.40
CA GLU A 45 17.23 28.47 7.58
C GLU A 45 17.93 28.87 6.26
N ASP A 46 17.85 28.01 5.24
CA ASP A 46 18.43 28.23 3.91
C ASP A 46 17.31 28.27 2.85
N ASP A 47 17.18 29.42 2.19
CA ASP A 47 16.21 29.65 1.10
C ASP A 47 16.33 28.61 -0.03
N ALA A 48 17.52 28.03 -0.23
CA ALA A 48 17.73 26.98 -1.22
C ALA A 48 16.95 25.68 -0.91
N TRP A 49 16.51 25.48 0.33
CA TRP A 49 15.76 24.28 0.76
C TRP A 49 14.25 24.46 0.64
N VAL A 50 13.76 25.69 0.50
CA VAL A 50 12.33 25.99 0.38
C VAL A 50 11.63 25.17 -0.71
N PRO A 51 12.20 24.98 -1.93
CA PRO A 51 11.56 24.16 -2.96
C PRO A 51 11.40 22.69 -2.56
N ASP A 52 12.42 22.12 -1.91
CA ASP A 52 12.38 20.74 -1.44
C ASP A 52 11.31 20.56 -0.36
N PHE A 53 11.23 21.49 0.60
CA PHE A 53 10.22 21.48 1.66
C PHE A 53 8.80 21.58 1.08
N ALA A 54 8.59 22.41 0.06
CA ALA A 54 7.28 22.52 -0.59
C ALA A 54 6.85 21.21 -1.28
N ILE A 55 7.77 20.55 -2.00
CA ILE A 55 7.50 19.27 -2.65
C ILE A 55 7.26 18.18 -1.59
N TRP A 56 8.14 18.10 -0.60
CA TRP A 56 8.04 17.16 0.51
C TRP A 56 6.70 17.31 1.26
N ALA A 57 6.27 18.54 1.57
CA ALA A 57 5.03 18.79 2.30
C ALA A 57 3.81 18.30 1.51
N GLY A 58 3.80 18.55 0.19
CA GLY A 58 2.76 18.05 -0.71
C GLY A 58 2.73 16.52 -0.77
N ALA A 59 3.90 15.88 -0.89
CA ALA A 59 4.03 14.43 -0.87
C ALA A 59 3.54 13.83 0.46
N TYR A 60 3.91 14.45 1.60
CA TYR A 60 3.54 13.98 2.93
C TYR A 60 2.03 14.08 3.19
N GLN A 61 1.41 15.21 2.85
CA GLN A 61 -0.03 15.37 2.95
C GLN A 61 -0.79 14.35 2.08
N THR A 62 -0.34 14.16 0.84
CA THR A 62 -0.92 13.17 -0.07
C THR A 62 -0.76 11.75 0.49
N TRP A 63 0.39 11.43 1.09
CA TRP A 63 0.63 10.14 1.71
C TRP A 63 -0.31 9.88 2.91
N LEU A 64 -0.52 10.89 3.77
CA LEU A 64 -1.48 10.80 4.87
C LEU A 64 -2.91 10.57 4.36
N ASP A 65 -3.32 11.26 3.30
CA ASP A 65 -4.62 11.09 2.67
C ASP A 65 -4.81 9.68 2.11
N ARG A 66 -3.83 9.16 1.35
CA ARG A 66 -3.87 7.79 0.80
C ARG A 66 -3.91 6.74 1.90
N GLN A 67 -3.17 6.92 2.98
CA GLN A 67 -3.27 6.04 4.15
C GLN A 67 -4.66 6.06 4.79
N ARG A 68 -5.30 7.23 4.90
CA ARG A 68 -6.67 7.35 5.41
C ARG A 68 -7.65 6.62 4.49
N GLU A 69 -7.54 6.82 3.18
CA GLU A 69 -8.36 6.13 2.17
C GLU A 69 -8.19 4.60 2.25
N TYR A 70 -6.96 4.12 2.37
CA TYR A 70 -6.66 2.71 2.55
C TYR A 70 -7.36 2.13 3.79
N ARG A 71 -7.24 2.80 4.95
CA ARG A 71 -7.88 2.35 6.20
C ARG A 71 -9.40 2.28 6.06
N VAL A 72 -10.01 3.26 5.39
CA VAL A 72 -11.46 3.27 5.11
C VAL A 72 -11.85 2.11 4.18
N ALA A 73 -11.09 1.90 3.10
CA ALA A 73 -11.33 0.82 2.15
C ALA A 73 -11.22 -0.57 2.79
N VAL A 74 -10.18 -0.80 3.59
CA VAL A 74 -9.98 -2.04 4.34
C VAL A 74 -11.11 -2.26 5.36
N ARG A 75 -11.54 -1.23 6.08
CA ARG A 75 -12.64 -1.34 7.05
C ARG A 75 -13.92 -1.83 6.36
N ARG A 76 -14.29 -1.24 5.22
CA ARG A 76 -15.46 -1.65 4.42
C ARG A 76 -15.37 -3.10 3.94
N LEU A 77 -14.18 -3.58 3.58
CA LEU A 77 -13.97 -4.96 3.16
C LEU A 77 -14.07 -5.96 4.33
N ARG A 78 -13.71 -5.53 5.56
CA ARG A 78 -13.76 -6.35 6.77
C ARG A 78 -15.14 -6.51 7.41
N GLU A 79 -16.11 -5.69 7.03
CA GLU A 79 -17.51 -5.82 7.49
C GLU A 79 -18.20 -7.08 6.92
N ARG A 80 -17.51 -7.88 6.09
CA ARG A 80 -17.96 -9.17 5.56
C ARG A 80 -17.14 -10.34 6.15
N PRO A 81 -17.76 -11.49 6.46
CA PRO A 81 -17.16 -12.56 7.26
C PRO A 81 -15.90 -13.23 6.66
N ASP A 82 -15.67 -13.16 5.35
CA ASP A 82 -14.48 -13.74 4.69
C ASP A 82 -13.38 -12.69 4.41
N SER A 83 -12.92 -11.99 5.45
CA SER A 83 -12.26 -10.69 5.27
C SER A 83 -10.79 -10.74 4.81
N LEU A 84 -9.95 -11.65 5.32
CA LEU A 84 -8.50 -11.58 5.06
C LEU A 84 -8.09 -12.15 3.69
N SER A 85 -8.54 -13.37 3.37
CA SER A 85 -8.22 -13.99 2.07
C SER A 85 -8.78 -13.17 0.90
N ARG A 86 -9.93 -12.52 1.10
CA ARG A 86 -10.49 -11.56 0.15
C ARG A 86 -9.66 -10.29 0.05
N LEU A 87 -9.23 -9.69 1.17
CA LEU A 87 -8.35 -8.52 1.17
C LEU A 87 -7.06 -8.79 0.39
N ILE A 88 -6.43 -9.93 0.64
CA ILE A 88 -5.20 -10.33 -0.06
C ILE A 88 -5.48 -10.48 -1.56
N ARG A 89 -6.56 -11.15 -1.97
CA ARG A 89 -6.91 -11.28 -3.39
C ARG A 89 -7.17 -9.94 -4.07
N VAL A 90 -7.80 -8.99 -3.39
CA VAL A 90 -8.09 -7.66 -3.96
C VAL A 90 -6.84 -6.79 -4.04
N ALA A 91 -5.98 -6.83 -3.03
CA ALA A 91 -4.78 -5.99 -2.97
C ALA A 91 -3.57 -6.58 -3.70
N ALA A 92 -3.48 -7.90 -3.81
CA ALA A 92 -2.29 -8.56 -4.33
C ALA A 92 -2.16 -8.39 -5.84
N PRO A 93 -0.95 -8.07 -6.35
CA PRO A 93 -0.69 -8.04 -7.78
C PRO A 93 -1.00 -9.40 -8.42
N SER A 94 -1.50 -9.38 -9.65
CA SER A 94 -2.05 -10.55 -10.36
C SER A 94 -1.10 -11.76 -10.47
N ALA A 95 0.21 -11.55 -10.26
CA ALA A 95 1.22 -12.60 -10.21
C ALA A 95 1.05 -13.56 -9.00
N LEU A 96 0.52 -13.08 -7.87
CA LEU A 96 0.30 -13.89 -6.67
C LEU A 96 -0.99 -14.70 -6.73
N GLN A 97 -1.97 -14.28 -7.53
CA GLN A 97 -3.28 -14.94 -7.63
C GLN A 97 -3.20 -16.25 -8.42
N ARG A 98 -2.27 -16.33 -9.40
CA ARG A 98 -2.09 -17.49 -10.29
C ARG A 98 -1.60 -18.76 -9.60
N LYS A 99 -1.02 -18.66 -8.40
CA LYS A 99 -0.56 -19.84 -7.63
C LYS A 99 -1.66 -20.50 -6.81
N VAL A 100 -2.75 -19.81 -6.50
CA VAL A 100 -3.81 -20.34 -5.62
C VAL A 100 -4.78 -21.25 -6.39
N GLU A 101 -4.94 -21.03 -7.70
CA GLU A 101 -5.91 -21.75 -8.53
C GLU A 101 -5.44 -23.15 -8.99
N VAL A 102 -4.15 -23.49 -8.77
CA VAL A 102 -3.53 -24.74 -9.25
C VAL A 102 -3.51 -25.85 -8.18
N SER A 103 -4.04 -25.61 -6.97
CA SER A 103 -3.98 -26.60 -5.87
C SER A 103 -5.24 -27.45 -5.66
N ASP A 104 -6.30 -27.29 -6.46
CA ASP A 104 -7.48 -28.16 -6.44
C ASP A 104 -7.45 -29.15 -7.62
N GLU A 105 -6.45 -30.04 -7.65
CA GLU A 105 -6.51 -31.23 -8.49
C GLU A 105 -7.06 -32.39 -7.64
N PRO A 106 -8.31 -32.86 -7.85
CA PRO A 106 -8.80 -34.01 -7.12
C PRO A 106 -8.00 -35.23 -7.56
N ALA A 107 -7.41 -35.92 -6.57
CA ALA A 107 -6.70 -37.17 -6.76
C ALA A 107 -7.52 -38.10 -7.67
N ARG A 108 -7.01 -38.32 -8.89
CA ARG A 108 -7.56 -39.31 -9.80
C ARG A 108 -7.48 -40.66 -9.12
N ASP A 109 -8.67 -41.15 -8.78
CA ASP A 109 -8.95 -42.49 -8.30
C ASP A 109 -8.25 -43.50 -9.22
N SER A 110 -7.11 -43.99 -8.77
CA SER A 110 -6.30 -44.95 -9.48
C SER A 110 -6.66 -46.32 -8.92
N ASN A 111 -7.52 -46.99 -9.69
CA ASN A 111 -7.39 -48.41 -9.95
C ASN A 111 -7.71 -49.35 -8.77
N ARG A 112 -9.00 -49.58 -8.51
CA ARG A 112 -9.49 -50.86 -7.96
C ARG A 112 -9.95 -51.76 -9.10
N TYR A 113 -8.99 -52.52 -9.61
CA TYR A 113 -9.11 -53.90 -10.09
C TYR A 113 -10.44 -54.28 -10.77
N SER A 114 -10.45 -54.18 -12.09
CA SER A 114 -11.30 -55.02 -12.95
C SER A 114 -10.94 -56.50 -12.78
N ARG A 115 -11.98 -57.29 -12.47
CA ARG A 115 -12.25 -58.68 -12.89
C ARG A 115 -11.10 -59.46 -13.57
N ALA A 116 -10.77 -60.60 -12.98
CA ALA A 116 -10.74 -61.89 -13.67
C ALA A 116 -11.25 -62.97 -12.70
#